data_AF-A0A5K0X4A9-F1
#
_entry.id   AF-A0A5K0X4A9-F1
#
_cell.length_a   1.000
_cell.length_b   1.000
_cell.length_c   1.000
_cell.angle_alpha   90.00
_cell.angle_beta   90.00
_cell.angle_gamma   90.00
#
_symmetry.space_group_name_H-M   'P 1'
#
loop_
_entity.id
_entity.type
_entity.pdbx_description
1 polymer ?
#
loop_
_entity_poly.entity_id
_entity_poly.type
_entity_poly.pdbx_seq_one_letter_code
_entity_poly.pdbx_strand_id
1 'polypeptide(L)' 'YDIEVPDSYEHLLLDVIDGDSHLFMRSDELATAWNILTPVLDEIDQKRLLPELYEFGGRGPVGAYYLGAKHGVRWADE' A
#
# COMPACT_ATOMS: atom_id res chain seq x y z
N TYR A 1 -6.33 28.54 -16.29
CA TYR A 1 -5.66 28.75 -15.01
C TYR A 1 -4.89 27.46 -14.78
N ASP A 2 -3.57 27.52 -14.84
CA ASP A 2 -2.72 26.34 -14.61
C ASP A 2 -2.67 26.14 -13.09
N ILE A 3 -3.27 25.06 -12.60
CA ILE A 3 -3.30 24.76 -11.17
C ILE A 3 -2.11 23.85 -10.93
N GLU A 4 -1.02 24.42 -10.41
CA GLU A 4 0.15 23.65 -10.01
C GLU A 4 -0.23 22.83 -8.78
N VAL A 5 -0.19 21.51 -8.90
CA VAL A 5 -0.45 20.60 -7.78
C VAL A 5 0.84 20.57 -6.95
N PRO A 6 0.80 21.00 -5.67
CA PRO A 6 1.99 21.05 -4.83
C PRO A 6 2.57 19.65 -4.59
N ASP A 7 3.88 19.59 -4.38
CA ASP A 7 4.54 18.32 -4.06
C ASP A 7 4.03 17.77 -2.72
N SER A 8 3.97 16.43 -2.61
CA SER A 8 3.52 15.74 -1.41
C SER A 8 4.26 16.21 -0.14
N TYR A 9 5.56 16.46 -0.21
CA TYR A 9 6.34 16.92 0.94
C TYR A 9 6.11 18.39 1.25
N GLU A 10 5.90 19.22 0.24
CA GLU A 10 5.57 20.64 0.45
C GLU A 10 4.24 20.77 1.21
N HIS A 11 3.25 19.97 0.82
CA HIS A 11 1.95 19.95 1.48
C HIS A 11 2.06 19.46 2.93
N LEU A 12 2.75 18.33 3.17
CA LEU A 12 2.93 17.80 4.52
C LEU A 12 3.68 18.76 5.46
N LEU A 13 4.66 19.50 4.94
CA LEU A 13 5.38 20.49 5.74
C LEU A 13 4.49 21.70 6.07
N LEU A 14 3.65 22.13 5.13
CA LEU A 14 2.67 23.20 5.37
C LEU A 14 1.68 22.79 6.47
N ASP A 15 1.15 21.57 6.41
CA ASP A 15 0.20 21.05 7.41
C ASP A 15 0.82 21.06 8.82
N VAL A 16 2.10 20.70 8.96
CA VAL A 16 2.82 20.77 10.25
C VAL A 16 2.91 22.21 10.77
N ILE A 17 3.15 23.18 9.89
CA ILE A 17 3.22 24.60 10.26
C ILE A 17 1.84 25.12 10.68
N ASP A 18 0.79 24.70 9.97
CA ASP A 18 -0.60 25.08 10.26
C ASP A 18 -1.18 24.31 11.46
N GLY A 19 -0.46 23.30 11.97
CA GLY A 19 -0.88 22.46 13.08
C GLY A 19 -1.96 21.44 12.70
N ASP A 20 -2.14 21.18 11.41
CA ASP A 20 -3.02 20.14 10.91
C ASP A 20 -2.30 18.79 10.90
N SER A 21 -2.97 17.76 11.42
CA SER A 21 -2.42 16.42 11.56
C SER A 21 -3.22 15.35 10.82
N HIS A 22 -4.20 15.73 9.99
CA HIS A 22 -5.11 14.76 9.37
C HIS A 22 -4.44 13.83 8.36
N LEU A 23 -3.33 14.24 7.70
CA LEU A 23 -2.55 13.39 6.79
C LEU A 23 -1.52 12.51 7.50
N PHE A 24 -1.37 12.65 8.82
CA PHE A 24 -0.41 11.87 9.60
C PHE A 24 -1.10 10.68 10.24
N MET A 25 -0.46 9.51 10.14
CA MET A 25 -0.95 8.30 10.78
C MET A 25 -0.85 8.42 12.30
N ARG A 26 -1.93 8.09 13.00
CA ARG A 26 -1.94 8.07 14.46
C ARG A 26 -1.25 6.83 15.02
N SER A 27 -0.77 6.91 16.26
CA SER A 27 -0.05 5.80 16.92
C SER A 27 -0.89 4.53 17.07
N ASP A 28 -2.20 4.66 17.33
CA ASP A 28 -3.15 3.54 17.46
C ASP A 28 -3.47 2.87 16.11
N GLU A 29 -3.60 3.68 15.06
CA GLU A 29 -3.74 3.19 13.68
C GLU A 29 -2.49 2.42 13.24
N LEU A 30 -1.30 2.97 13.51
CA LEU A 30 -0.03 2.30 13.22
C LEU A 30 0.10 0.97 13.95
N ALA A 31 -0.23 0.92 15.24
CA ALA A 31 -0.20 -0.32 16.02
C ALA A 31 -1.18 -1.37 15.46
N THR A 32 -2.36 -0.94 15.02
CA THR A 32 -3.36 -1.84 14.43
C THR A 32 -2.90 -2.37 13.07
N ALA A 33 -2.33 -1.53 12.21
CA ALA A 33 -1.76 -1.95 10.93
C ALA A 33 -0.67 -3.02 11.12
N TRP A 34 0.23 -2.81 12.08
CA TRP A 34 1.25 -3.81 12.42
C TRP A 34 0.65 -5.10 12.98
N ASN A 35 -0.35 -5.02 13.84
CA ASN A 35 -1.00 -6.23 14.37
C ASN A 35 -1.63 -7.10 13.25
N ILE A 36 -2.09 -6.48 12.16
CA ILE A 36 -2.64 -7.20 11.00
C ILE A 36 -1.51 -7.78 10.12
N LEU A 37 -0.45 -7.01 9.88
CA LEU A 37 0.61 -7.39 8.93
C LEU A 37 1.66 -8.35 9.51
N THR A 38 2.03 -8.18 10.79
CA THR A 38 3.07 -8.98 11.46
C THR A 38 2.87 -10.50 11.29
N PRO A 39 1.69 -11.11 11.57
CA PRO A 39 1.56 -12.57 11.41
C PRO A 39 1.76 -13.04 9.97
N VAL A 40 1.41 -12.23 8.97
CA VAL A 40 1.63 -12.55 7.55
C VAL A 40 3.13 -12.49 7.22
N LEU A 41 3.82 -11.46 7.72
CA LEU A 41 5.27 -11.30 7.53
C LEU A 41 6.04 -12.44 8.21
N ASP A 42 5.68 -12.79 9.44
CA ASP A 42 6.28 -13.91 10.18
C ASP A 42 6.12 -15.24 9.43
N GLU A 43 4.95 -15.47 8.83
CA GLU A 43 4.70 -16.67 8.03
C GLU A 43 5.55 -16.72 6.76
N ILE A 44 5.71 -15.59 6.06
CA ILE A 44 6.56 -15.46 4.87
C ILE A 44 8.01 -15.80 5.23
N ASP A 45 8.52 -15.24 6.33
CA ASP A 45 9.89 -15.45 6.78
C ASP A 45 10.14 -16.89 7.24
N GLN A 46 9.21 -17.48 8.01
CA GLN A 46 9.34 -18.85 8.50
C GLN A 46 9.28 -19.89 7.37
N LYS A 47 8.34 -19.73 6.43
CA LYS A 47 8.13 -20.68 5.33
C LYS A 47 9.07 -20.45 4.16
N ARG A 48 9.79 -19.32 4.14
CA ARG A 48 10.64 -18.89 3.01
C ARG A 48 9.89 -18.97 1.69
N LEU A 49 8.68 -18.41 1.67
CA LEU A 49 7.81 -18.46 0.51
C LEU A 49 8.49 -17.75 -0.67
N LEU A 50 8.66 -18.46 -1.78
CA LEU A 50 9.17 -17.86 -3.01
C LEU A 50 8.03 -17.07 -3.67
N PRO A 51 8.22 -15.78 -3.98
CA PRO A 51 7.24 -15.00 -4.71
C PRO A 51 6.97 -15.62 -6.10
N GLU A 52 5.73 -15.51 -6.56
CA GLU A 52 5.38 -15.88 -7.93
C GLU A 52 6.15 -15.00 -8.93
N LEU A 53 6.77 -15.64 -9.92
CA LEU A 53 7.47 -14.95 -10.99
C LEU A 53 6.47 -14.28 -11.94
N TYR A 54 6.81 -13.10 -12.43
CA TYR A 54 6.04 -12.37 -13.42
C TYR A 54 6.99 -11.63 -14.38
N GLU A 55 6.49 -11.34 -15.58
CA GLU A 55 7.27 -10.66 -16.61
C GLU A 55 7.54 -9.19 -16.23
N PHE A 56 8.74 -8.71 -16.56
CA PHE A 56 9.10 -7.30 -16.38
C PHE A 56 8.21 -6.40 -17.25
N GLY A 57 7.63 -5.36 -16.66
CA GLY A 57 6.63 -4.50 -17.32
C GLY A 57 5.21 -5.08 -17.33
N GLY A 58 5.02 -6.31 -16.86
CA GLY A 58 3.72 -6.92 -16.64
C GLY A 58 2.97 -6.33 -15.44
N ARG A 59 1.70 -6.69 -15.29
CA ARG A 59 0.80 -6.23 -14.21
C ARG A 59 0.86 -7.10 -12.94
N GLY A 60 1.92 -7.88 -12.79
CA GLY A 60 2.09 -8.81 -11.67
C GLY A 60 1.73 -10.27 -12.01
N PRO A 61 1.76 -11.16 -11.01
CA PRO A 61 1.63 -12.60 -11.20
C PRO A 61 0.19 -13.05 -11.47
N VAL A 62 0.05 -14.22 -12.09
CA VAL A 62 -1.27 -14.81 -12.41
C VAL A 62 -2.09 -15.06 -11.13
N GLY A 63 -1.45 -15.42 -10.01
CA GLY A 63 -2.10 -15.59 -8.71
C GLY A 63 -2.89 -14.37 -8.26
N ALA A 64 -2.45 -13.15 -8.61
CA ALA A 64 -3.14 -11.93 -8.23
C ALA A 64 -4.50 -11.77 -8.94
N TYR A 65 -4.61 -12.20 -10.20
CA TYR A 65 -5.87 -12.23 -10.94
C TYR A 65 -6.85 -13.26 -10.37
N TYR A 66 -6.35 -14.44 -9.99
CA TYR A 66 -7.19 -15.46 -9.34
C TYR A 66 -7.69 -14.99 -7.97
N LEU A 67 -6.83 -14.32 -7.18
CA LEU A 67 -7.21 -13.75 -5.90
C LEU A 67 -8.29 -12.68 -6.06
N GLY A 68 -8.10 -11.75 -7.00
CA GLY A 68 -9.11 -10.74 -7.34
C GLY A 68 -10.44 -11.37 -7.72
N ALA A 69 -10.44 -12.29 -8.69
CA ALA A 69 -11.65 -12.97 -9.16
C ALA A 69 -12.39 -13.72 -8.04
N LYS A 70 -11.65 -14.37 -7.13
CA LYS A 70 -12.21 -15.04 -5.95
C LYS A 70 -12.97 -14.10 -5.03
N HIS A 71 -12.51 -12.84 -4.91
CA HIS A 71 -13.13 -11.82 -4.08
C HIS A 71 -14.04 -10.85 -4.86
N GLY A 72 -14.28 -11.11 -6.15
CA GLY A 72 -15.13 -10.28 -7.00
C GLY A 72 -14.52 -8.91 -7.37
N VAL A 73 -13.20 -8.75 -7.24
CA VAL A 73 -12.46 -7.52 -7.53
C VAL A 73 -11.57 -7.74 -8.75
N ARG A 74 -11.53 -6.78 -9.68
CA ARG A 74 -10.59 -6.84 -10.81
C ARG A 74 -9.21 -6.38 -10.33
N TRP A 75 -8.18 -7.17 -10.64
CA TRP A 75 -6.80 -6.90 -10.19
C TRP A 75 -6.18 -5.67 -10.87
N ALA A 76 -6.40 -5.52 -12.17
CA ALA A 76 -5.97 -4.35 -12.93
C ALA A 76 -7.07 -3.97 -13.93
N ASP A 77 -7.24 -2.67 -14.14
CA ASP A 77 -7.95 -2.12 -15.29
C ASP A 77 -7.01 -2.13 -16.52
N GLU A 78 -7.59 -2.10 -17.73
CA GLU A 78 -6.84 -2.04 -19.00
C GLU A 78 -5.87 -0.84 -19.05
#